data_AF-F4PAM6-F1
#
_entry.id   AF-F4PAM6-F1
#
_cell.length_a   1.000
_cell.length_b   1.000
_cell.length_c   1.000
_cell.angle_alpha   90.00
_cell.angle_beta   90.00
_cell.angle_gamma   90.00
#
_symmetry.space_group_name_H-M   'P 1'
#
loop_
_entity.id
_entity.type
_entity.pdbx_description
1 polymer ?
#
loop_
_entity_poly.entity_id
_entity_poly.type
_entity_poly.pdbx_seq_one_letter_code
_entity_poly.pdbx_strand_id
1 'polypeptide(L)'
;MTLYYQIVFAMLVYEMALFLLLLAPFPTTWRRSMLKWVSNSKIVVKISYVMRIMFVFVVVLFVDSLNNVMKKHEHDEHGHSHADAHTESMVRAKMFYAQRNLYLTGSVVFLSLVLNRFFAMVFELMKNEEKSEELVEDAKTKLKDLEVVKKQAAQTADEYMRLTDRYVELEKKFENNSEFKKSK
;
A
#
# COMPACT_ATOMS: atom_id res chain seq x y z
N MET A 1 -3.86 16.59 -38.55
CA MET A 1 -4.58 15.64 -37.67
C MET A 1 -3.63 14.77 -36.82
N THR A 2 -2.41 15.20 -36.50
CA THR A 2 -1.37 14.29 -35.96
C THR A 2 -0.84 14.69 -34.58
N LEU A 3 -0.57 15.97 -34.32
CA LEU A 3 0.08 16.38 -33.06
C LEU A 3 -0.78 16.16 -31.80
N TYR A 4 -2.05 16.59 -31.80
CA TYR A 4 -2.91 16.44 -30.62
C TYR A 4 -3.10 14.95 -30.23
N TYR A 5 -3.32 14.07 -31.21
CA TYR A 5 -3.48 12.64 -30.96
C TYR A 5 -2.17 11.94 -30.64
N GLN A 6 -1.03 12.44 -31.13
CA GLN A 6 0.29 11.98 -30.68
C GLN A 6 0.54 12.34 -29.22
N ILE A 7 0.10 13.52 -28.75
CA ILE A 7 0.24 13.90 -27.33
C ILE A 7 -0.65 13.02 -26.45
N VAL A 8 -1.91 12.80 -26.83
CA VAL A 8 -2.82 11.90 -26.07
C VAL A 8 -2.30 10.47 -26.07
N PHE A 9 -1.80 9.97 -27.20
CA PHE A 9 -1.20 8.65 -27.30
C PHE A 9 0.09 8.53 -26.47
N ALA A 10 0.96 9.53 -26.50
CA ALA A 10 2.18 9.56 -25.69
C ALA A 10 1.85 9.62 -24.20
N MET A 11 0.81 10.36 -23.81
CA MET A 11 0.30 10.40 -22.44
C MET A 11 -0.23 9.03 -22.00
N LEU A 12 -0.94 8.32 -22.87
CA LEU A 12 -1.42 6.95 -22.60
C LEU A 12 -0.26 5.96 -22.47
N VAL A 13 0.72 6.00 -23.38
CA VAL A 13 1.93 5.15 -23.31
C VAL A 13 2.71 5.45 -22.03
N TYR A 14 2.83 6.72 -21.64
CA TYR A 14 3.45 7.13 -20.38
C TYR A 14 2.69 6.58 -19.17
N GLU A 15 1.36 6.68 -19.14
CA GLU A 15 0.55 6.14 -18.06
C GLU A 15 0.61 4.60 -18.00
N MET A 16 0.61 3.91 -19.15
CA MET A 16 0.80 2.46 -19.21
C MET A 16 2.20 2.05 -18.74
N ALA A 17 3.24 2.79 -19.11
CA ALA A 17 4.60 2.53 -18.64
C ALA A 17 4.72 2.76 -17.12
N LEU A 18 4.12 3.82 -16.60
CA LEU A 18 4.02 4.07 -15.15
C LEU A 18 3.27 2.94 -14.46
N PHE A 19 2.14 2.51 -15.01
CA PHE A 19 1.35 1.40 -14.48
C PHE A 19 2.14 0.10 -14.46
N LEU A 20 2.82 -0.27 -15.55
CA LEU A 20 3.68 -1.46 -15.58
C LEU A 20 4.86 -1.36 -14.61
N LEU A 21 5.45 -0.18 -14.45
CA LEU A 21 6.51 0.08 -13.48
C LEU A 21 5.99 -0.01 -12.03
N LEU A 22 4.75 0.38 -11.78
CA LEU A 22 4.08 0.24 -10.49
C LEU A 22 3.65 -1.20 -10.19
N LEU A 23 3.17 -1.91 -11.22
CA LEU A 23 2.76 -3.30 -11.11
C LEU A 23 3.97 -4.24 -10.99
N ALA A 24 5.13 -3.80 -11.46
CA ALA A 24 6.38 -4.49 -11.20
C ALA A 24 6.53 -4.67 -9.68
N PRO A 25 6.79 -5.91 -9.21
CA PRO A 25 6.91 -6.18 -7.79
C PRO A 25 8.04 -5.31 -7.24
N PHE A 26 7.67 -4.27 -6.49
CA PHE A 26 8.64 -3.33 -5.93
C PHE A 26 9.61 -4.10 -5.02
N PRO A 27 10.93 -4.10 -5.32
CA PRO A 27 11.92 -4.79 -4.50
C PRO A 27 11.92 -4.21 -3.09
N THR A 28 11.96 -5.08 -2.08
CA THR A 28 11.82 -4.77 -0.66
C THR A 28 12.86 -3.78 -0.13
N THR A 29 14.00 -3.66 -0.81
CA THR A 29 15.05 -2.67 -0.53
C THR A 29 14.60 -1.23 -0.83
N TRP A 30 13.87 -1.02 -1.93
CA TRP A 30 13.28 0.27 -2.26
C TRP A 30 12.10 0.62 -1.36
N ARG A 31 11.36 -0.38 -0.87
CA ARG A 31 10.26 -0.19 0.10
C ARG A 31 10.73 0.46 1.39
N ARG A 32 11.82 -0.05 1.99
CA ARG A 32 12.39 0.51 3.24
C ARG A 32 12.97 1.91 3.04
N SER A 33 13.58 2.17 1.89
CA SER A 33 14.13 3.49 1.54
C SER A 33 13.03 4.52 1.26
N MET A 34 11.96 4.12 0.57
CA MET A 34 10.76 4.93 0.37
C MET A 34 10.08 5.22 1.70
N LEU A 35 9.87 4.24 2.58
CA LEU A 35 9.28 4.42 3.90
C LEU A 35 10.05 5.41 4.79
N LYS A 36 11.40 5.34 4.82
CA LYS A 36 12.20 6.34 5.56
C LYS A 36 12.07 7.75 4.98
N TRP A 37 11.92 7.88 3.65
CA TRP A 37 11.76 9.17 2.99
C TRP A 37 10.33 9.72 3.11
N VAL A 38 9.34 8.83 3.07
CA VAL A 38 7.89 9.03 3.20
C VAL A 38 7.50 9.37 4.64
N SER A 39 8.01 8.63 5.62
CA SER A 39 7.70 8.83 7.04
C SER A 39 8.32 10.10 7.62
N ASN A 40 9.41 10.61 7.03
CA ASN A 40 10.07 11.83 7.49
C ASN A 40 9.50 13.12 6.87
N SER A 41 8.53 13.02 5.96
CA SER A 41 8.16 14.15 5.11
C SER A 41 6.67 14.31 4.89
N LYS A 42 6.18 15.56 5.03
CA LYS A 42 4.84 16.03 4.62
C LYS A 42 4.53 15.78 3.13
N ILE A 43 5.48 15.22 2.37
CA ILE A 43 5.39 14.85 0.96
C ILE A 43 4.24 13.87 0.68
N VAL A 44 3.92 12.93 1.57
CA VAL A 44 2.94 11.86 1.27
C VAL A 44 1.52 12.44 1.16
N VAL A 45 1.18 13.32 2.09
CA VAL A 45 -0.09 14.06 2.06
C VAL A 45 -0.13 14.96 0.81
N LYS A 46 1.00 15.57 0.46
CA LYS A 46 1.14 16.41 -0.73
C LYS A 46 0.99 15.61 -2.03
N ILE A 47 1.57 14.41 -2.10
CA ILE A 47 1.47 13.49 -3.23
C ILE A 47 0.03 13.01 -3.39
N SER A 48 -0.62 12.59 -2.31
CA SER A 48 -2.04 12.20 -2.35
C SER A 48 -2.93 13.34 -2.86
N TYR A 49 -2.63 14.58 -2.45
CA TYR A 49 -3.34 15.76 -2.91
C TYR A 49 -3.08 16.07 -4.41
N VAL A 50 -1.82 16.02 -4.85
CA VAL A 50 -1.45 16.18 -6.26
C VAL A 50 -2.07 15.10 -7.13
N MET A 51 -2.09 13.84 -6.68
CA MET A 51 -2.74 12.73 -7.38
C MET A 51 -4.25 12.93 -7.51
N ARG A 52 -4.93 13.45 -6.47
CA ARG A 52 -6.35 13.83 -6.54
C ARG A 52 -6.60 14.94 -7.56
N ILE A 53 -5.72 15.96 -7.62
CA ILE A 53 -5.83 17.04 -8.61
C ILE A 53 -5.61 16.50 -10.03
N MET A 54 -4.60 15.66 -10.23
CA MET A 54 -4.33 15.01 -11.52
C MET A 54 -5.52 14.16 -11.98
N PHE A 55 -6.16 13.45 -11.05
CA PHE A 55 -7.36 12.69 -11.34
C PHE A 55 -8.52 13.58 -11.82
N VAL A 56 -8.79 14.69 -11.13
CA VAL A 56 -9.83 15.66 -11.55
C VAL A 56 -9.51 16.21 -12.94
N PHE A 57 -8.24 16.52 -13.23
CA PHE A 57 -7.81 17.01 -14.54
C PHE A 57 -8.06 15.99 -15.66
N VAL A 58 -7.74 14.71 -15.43
CA VAL A 58 -7.99 13.63 -16.40
C VAL A 58 -9.50 13.42 -16.64
N VAL A 59 -10.32 13.50 -15.59
CA VAL A 59 -11.78 13.44 -15.72
C VAL A 59 -12.33 14.64 -16.51
N VAL A 60 -11.81 15.85 -16.27
CA VAL A 60 -12.20 17.04 -17.04
C VAL A 60 -11.85 16.90 -18.52
N LEU A 61 -10.66 16.40 -18.86
CA LEU A 61 -10.28 16.13 -20.26
C LEU A 61 -11.16 15.08 -20.93
N PHE A 62 -11.67 14.12 -20.16
CA PHE A 62 -12.62 13.14 -20.65
C PHE A 62 -14.00 13.72 -20.91
N VAL A 63 -14.51 14.55 -19.99
CA VAL A 63 -15.77 15.28 -20.19
C VAL A 63 -15.65 16.25 -21.36
N ASP A 64 -14.52 16.93 -21.53
CA ASP A 64 -14.23 17.75 -22.71
C ASP A 64 -14.24 16.91 -24.00
N SER A 65 -13.60 15.73 -23.99
CA SER A 65 -13.63 14.80 -25.11
C SER A 65 -15.04 14.29 -25.43
N LEU A 66 -15.87 14.02 -24.41
CA LEU A 66 -17.28 13.64 -24.56
C LEU A 66 -18.11 14.76 -25.16
N ASN A 67 -17.99 15.98 -24.62
CA ASN A 67 -18.70 17.16 -25.09
C ASN A 67 -18.34 17.48 -26.54
N ASN A 68 -17.08 17.31 -26.93
CA ASN A 68 -16.62 17.50 -28.30
C ASN A 68 -17.20 16.45 -29.27
N VAL A 69 -17.41 15.21 -28.83
CA VAL A 69 -18.08 14.17 -29.63
C VAL A 69 -19.57 14.44 -29.75
N MET A 70 -20.25 14.73 -28.62
CA MET A 70 -21.69 15.00 -28.59
C MET A 70 -22.05 16.25 -29.43
N LYS A 71 -21.29 17.34 -29.29
CA LYS A 71 -21.51 18.57 -30.06
C LYS A 71 -21.31 18.36 -31.56
N LYS A 72 -20.39 17.48 -31.98
CA LYS A 72 -20.20 17.12 -33.39
C LYS A 72 -21.34 16.24 -33.92
N HIS A 73 -21.91 15.40 -33.06
CA HIS A 73 -23.08 14.58 -33.39
C HIS A 73 -24.35 15.42 -33.58
N GLU A 74 -24.59 16.42 -32.72
CA GLU A 74 -25.73 17.33 -32.84
C GLU A 74 -25.68 18.20 -34.10
N HIS A 75 -24.48 18.62 -34.50
CA HIS A 75 -24.27 19.45 -35.70
C HIS A 75 -24.49 18.67 -37.01
N ASP A 76 -24.34 17.34 -36.98
CA ASP A 76 -24.63 16.46 -38.11
C ASP A 76 -26.16 16.30 -38.28
N GLU A 77 -26.92 16.09 -37.20
CA GLU A 77 -28.37 15.88 -37.30
C GLU A 77 -29.17 17.13 -37.72
N HIS A 78 -28.70 18.33 -37.38
CA HIS A 78 -29.39 19.59 -37.69
C HIS A 78 -28.91 20.29 -38.97
N GLY A 79 -27.85 19.77 -39.62
CA GLY A 79 -27.22 20.37 -40.80
C GLY A 79 -27.76 19.89 -42.16
N HIS A 80 -28.76 19.00 -42.17
CA HIS A 80 -29.21 18.26 -43.36
C HIS A 80 -30.02 19.04 -44.40
N SER A 81 -30.06 20.38 -44.37
CA SER A 81 -30.89 21.10 -45.34
C SER A 81 -30.30 21.18 -46.75
N HIS A 82 -28.97 21.21 -46.98
CA HIS A 82 -28.36 21.21 -48.32
C HIS A 82 -26.83 20.90 -48.32
N ALA A 83 -26.41 19.64 -48.13
CA ALA A 83 -24.97 19.29 -48.16
C ALA A 83 -24.65 18.23 -49.24
N ASP A 84 -23.66 18.54 -50.08
CA ASP A 84 -23.16 17.72 -51.18
C ASP A 84 -22.60 16.36 -50.70
N ALA A 85 -22.69 15.28 -51.48
CA ALA A 85 -22.31 13.91 -51.08
C ALA A 85 -20.83 13.79 -50.63
N HIS A 86 -19.96 14.63 -51.18
CA HIS A 86 -18.57 14.75 -50.73
C HIS A 86 -18.45 15.34 -49.32
N THR A 87 -19.33 16.28 -48.95
CA THR A 87 -19.38 16.92 -47.64
C THR A 87 -19.83 15.92 -46.57
N GLU A 88 -20.86 15.13 -46.84
CA GLU A 88 -21.29 14.03 -45.93
C GLU A 88 -20.17 13.03 -45.65
N SER A 89 -19.41 12.63 -46.69
CA SER A 89 -18.29 11.69 -46.51
C SER A 89 -17.19 12.26 -45.61
N MET A 90 -16.92 13.57 -45.69
CA MET A 90 -15.91 14.25 -44.88
C MET A 90 -16.36 14.44 -43.43
N VAL A 91 -17.64 14.71 -43.19
CA VAL A 91 -18.16 14.87 -41.82
C VAL A 91 -18.26 13.52 -41.12
N ARG A 92 -18.74 12.49 -41.82
CA ARG A 92 -18.75 11.11 -41.30
C ARG A 92 -17.34 10.62 -40.94
N ALA A 93 -16.32 10.97 -41.72
CA ALA A 93 -14.93 10.72 -41.36
C ALA A 93 -14.50 11.45 -40.06
N LYS A 94 -14.85 12.72 -39.88
CA LYS A 94 -14.56 13.51 -38.66
C LYS A 94 -15.22 12.91 -37.41
N MET A 95 -16.41 12.32 -37.53
CA MET A 95 -17.12 11.61 -36.46
C MET A 95 -16.37 10.34 -36.04
N PHE A 96 -15.94 9.51 -36.98
CA PHE A 96 -15.12 8.32 -36.68
C PHE A 96 -13.82 8.68 -35.95
N TYR A 97 -13.18 9.80 -36.33
CA TYR A 97 -12.01 10.28 -35.61
C TYR A 97 -12.36 10.70 -34.18
N ALA A 98 -13.42 11.49 -33.98
CA ALA A 98 -13.82 11.94 -32.65
C ALA A 98 -14.16 10.75 -31.71
N GLN A 99 -14.83 9.73 -32.23
CA GLN A 99 -15.20 8.52 -31.50
C GLN A 99 -13.97 7.68 -31.09
N ARG A 100 -12.99 7.50 -31.98
CA ARG A 100 -11.73 6.79 -31.65
C ARG A 100 -10.96 7.50 -30.54
N ASN A 101 -10.89 8.82 -30.61
CA ASN A 101 -10.17 9.61 -29.61
C ASN A 101 -10.88 9.61 -28.26
N LEU A 102 -12.21 9.55 -28.25
CA LEU A 102 -12.97 9.36 -27.03
C LEU A 102 -12.66 8.01 -26.34
N TYR A 103 -12.56 6.92 -27.09
CA TYR A 103 -12.16 5.62 -26.52
C TYR A 103 -10.72 5.64 -25.99
N LEU A 104 -9.82 6.34 -26.69
CA LEU A 104 -8.44 6.53 -26.24
C LEU A 104 -8.40 7.30 -24.91
N THR A 105 -9.08 8.45 -24.83
CA THR A 105 -9.19 9.24 -23.59
C THR A 105 -9.91 8.47 -22.48
N GLY A 106 -10.93 7.67 -22.80
CA GLY A 106 -11.63 6.83 -21.83
C GLY A 106 -10.73 5.75 -21.23
N SER A 107 -9.83 5.18 -22.02
CA SER A 107 -8.84 4.20 -21.54
C SER A 107 -7.84 4.82 -20.56
N VAL A 108 -7.42 6.08 -20.81
CA VAL A 108 -6.56 6.88 -19.90
C VAL A 108 -7.27 7.11 -18.56
N VAL A 109 -8.54 7.52 -18.58
CA VAL A 109 -9.32 7.73 -17.34
C VAL A 109 -9.44 6.43 -16.54
N PHE A 110 -9.76 5.32 -17.22
CA PHE A 110 -9.86 4.02 -16.58
C PHE A 110 -8.52 3.61 -15.94
N LEU A 111 -7.42 3.78 -16.66
CA LEU A 111 -6.09 3.44 -16.15
C LEU A 111 -5.68 4.36 -14.98
N SER A 112 -6.02 5.64 -15.05
CA SER A 112 -5.82 6.63 -13.97
C SER A 112 -6.59 6.27 -12.69
N LEU A 113 -7.83 5.79 -12.82
CA LEU A 113 -8.63 5.26 -11.69
C LEU A 113 -7.96 4.06 -11.03
N VAL A 114 -7.54 3.09 -11.85
CA VAL A 114 -6.89 1.86 -11.37
C VAL A 114 -5.56 2.21 -10.69
N LEU A 115 -4.76 3.10 -11.28
CA LEU A 115 -3.52 3.61 -10.69
C LEU A 115 -3.75 4.23 -9.31
N ASN A 116 -4.72 5.13 -9.18
CA ASN A 116 -5.03 5.77 -7.91
C ASN A 116 -5.39 4.74 -6.81
N ARG A 117 -6.21 3.74 -7.14
CA ARG A 117 -6.55 2.66 -6.20
C ARG A 117 -5.34 1.78 -5.88
N PHE A 118 -4.53 1.47 -6.88
CA PHE A 118 -3.34 0.63 -6.73
C PHE A 118 -2.28 1.30 -5.84
N PHE A 119 -2.02 2.60 -6.02
CA PHE A 119 -1.13 3.36 -5.14
C PHE A 119 -1.56 3.33 -3.68
N ALA A 120 -2.85 3.55 -3.39
CA ALA A 120 -3.37 3.48 -2.04
C ALA A 120 -3.18 2.07 -1.43
N MET A 121 -3.47 1.03 -2.23
CA MET A 121 -3.29 -0.36 -1.81
C MET A 121 -1.83 -0.70 -1.53
N VAL A 122 -0.90 -0.27 -2.39
CA VAL A 122 0.54 -0.48 -2.17
C VAL A 122 1.00 0.22 -0.89
N PHE A 123 0.53 1.44 -0.63
CA PHE A 123 0.83 2.15 0.61
C PHE A 123 0.29 1.44 1.86
N GLU A 124 -0.95 0.93 1.79
CA GLU A 124 -1.56 0.14 2.87
C GLU A 124 -0.77 -1.16 3.12
N LEU A 125 -0.39 -1.87 2.05
CA LEU A 125 0.42 -3.08 2.14
C LEU A 125 1.78 -2.80 2.79
N MET A 126 2.47 -1.73 2.40
CA MET A 126 3.75 -1.33 2.98
C MET A 126 3.63 -1.00 4.47
N LYS A 127 2.60 -0.27 4.88
CA LYS A 127 2.34 0.05 6.29
C LYS A 127 1.97 -1.21 7.10
N ASN A 128 1.27 -2.15 6.49
CA ASN A 128 0.91 -3.40 7.14
C ASN A 128 2.12 -4.33 7.31
N GLU A 129 3.04 -4.33 6.33
CA GLU A 129 4.31 -5.06 6.40
C GLU A 129 5.19 -4.54 7.55
N GLU A 130 5.32 -3.22 7.72
CA GLU A 130 6.08 -2.61 8.83
C GLU A 130 5.48 -2.97 10.21
N LYS A 131 4.16 -2.84 10.37
CA LYS A 131 3.48 -3.27 11.61
C LYS A 131 3.65 -4.76 11.88
N SER A 132 3.66 -5.58 10.83
CA SER A 132 3.90 -7.02 10.99
C SER A 132 5.32 -7.29 11.48
N GLU A 133 6.33 -6.56 10.99
CA GLU A 133 7.71 -6.68 11.48
C GLU A 133 7.83 -6.26 12.94
N GLU A 134 7.25 -5.13 13.32
CA GLU A 134 7.22 -4.63 14.71
C GLU A 134 6.55 -5.65 15.65
N LEU A 135 5.38 -6.18 15.29
CA LEU A 135 4.68 -7.18 16.09
C LEU A 135 5.48 -8.48 16.25
N VAL A 136 6.22 -8.89 15.21
CA VAL A 136 7.09 -10.07 15.26
C VAL A 136 8.28 -9.83 16.18
N GLU A 137 8.88 -8.63 16.15
CA GLU A 137 9.97 -8.26 17.05
C GLU A 137 9.53 -8.20 18.51
N ASP A 138 8.38 -7.58 18.78
CA ASP A 138 7.75 -7.54 20.10
C ASP A 138 7.43 -8.94 20.63
N ALA A 139 6.87 -9.80 19.79
CA ALA A 139 6.60 -11.19 20.16
C ALA A 139 7.88 -11.95 20.50
N LYS A 140 8.96 -11.73 19.74
CA LYS A 140 10.27 -12.35 19.99
C LYS A 140 10.90 -11.87 21.29
N THR A 141 10.78 -10.59 21.61
CA THR A 141 11.27 -10.03 22.89
C THR A 141 10.49 -10.60 24.06
N LYS A 142 9.15 -10.63 23.98
CA LYS A 142 8.29 -11.25 25.00
C LYS A 142 8.59 -12.73 25.21
N LEU A 143 8.88 -13.48 24.13
CA LEU A 143 9.29 -14.88 24.25
C LEU A 143 10.62 -15.04 24.99
N LYS A 144 11.61 -14.19 24.71
CA LYS A 144 12.89 -14.20 25.45
C LYS A 144 12.69 -13.88 26.92
N ASP A 145 11.90 -12.86 27.24
CA ASP A 145 11.61 -12.48 28.63
C ASP A 145 10.89 -13.62 29.36
N LEU A 146 9.93 -14.28 28.69
CA LEU A 146 9.21 -15.42 29.24
C LEU A 146 10.15 -16.62 29.48
N GLU A 147 11.11 -16.87 28.60
CA GLU A 147 12.15 -17.89 28.83
C GLU A 147 13.06 -17.56 30.02
N VAL A 148 13.47 -16.30 30.17
CA VAL A 148 14.28 -15.84 31.31
C VAL A 148 13.52 -15.99 32.62
N VAL A 149 12.27 -15.52 32.66
CA VAL A 149 11.39 -15.66 33.84
C VAL A 149 11.19 -17.14 34.18
N LYS A 150 10.99 -18.00 33.18
CA LYS A 150 10.85 -19.45 33.40
C LYS A 150 12.13 -20.07 33.99
N LYS A 151 13.31 -19.69 33.51
CA LYS A 151 14.59 -20.16 34.07
C LYS A 151 14.80 -19.67 35.50
N GLN A 152 14.50 -18.40 35.78
CA GLN A 152 14.62 -17.83 37.11
C GLN A 152 13.67 -18.51 38.10
N ALA A 153 12.42 -18.75 37.70
CA ALA A 153 11.46 -19.49 38.52
C ALA A 153 11.93 -20.91 38.84
N ALA A 154 12.53 -21.62 37.88
CA ALA A 154 13.09 -22.95 38.10
C ALA A 154 14.29 -22.93 39.07
N GLN A 155 15.23 -21.97 38.90
CA GLN A 155 16.37 -21.81 39.80
C GLN A 155 15.92 -21.48 41.23
N THR A 156 14.96 -20.57 41.37
CA THR A 156 14.40 -20.21 42.68
C THR A 156 13.72 -21.40 43.33
N ALA A 157 12.95 -22.21 42.59
CA ALA A 157 12.34 -23.43 43.12
C ALA A 157 13.39 -24.44 43.63
N ASP A 158 14.48 -24.65 42.89
CA ASP A 158 15.59 -25.52 43.31
C ASP A 158 16.28 -25.01 44.59
N GLU A 159 16.52 -23.69 44.70
CA GLU A 159 17.09 -23.10 45.91
C GLU A 159 16.16 -23.23 47.12
N TYR A 160 14.86 -23.03 46.94
CA TYR A 160 13.88 -23.25 48.00
C TYR A 160 13.92 -24.70 48.50
N MET A 161 13.94 -25.67 47.59
CA MET A 161 14.02 -27.10 47.94
C MET A 161 15.30 -27.41 48.72
N ARG A 162 16.44 -26.88 48.27
CA ARG A 162 17.73 -27.06 48.93
C ARG A 162 17.79 -26.41 50.32
N LEU A 163 17.20 -25.24 50.50
CA LEU A 163 17.08 -24.61 51.82
C LEU A 163 16.21 -25.46 52.75
N THR A 164 15.06 -25.96 52.26
CA THR A 164 14.18 -26.84 53.04
C THR A 164 14.92 -28.09 53.52
N ASP A 165 15.68 -28.75 52.64
CA ASP A 165 16.50 -29.91 53.02
C ASP A 165 17.52 -29.55 54.12
N ARG A 166 18.17 -28.38 54.00
CA ARG A 166 19.11 -27.88 55.02
C ARG A 166 18.44 -27.59 56.36
N TYR A 167 17.24 -27.01 56.35
CA TYR A 167 16.47 -26.79 57.57
C TYR A 167 16.14 -28.10 58.27
N VAL A 168 15.67 -29.10 57.52
CA VAL A 168 15.39 -30.44 58.05
C VAL A 168 16.66 -31.11 58.60
N GLU A 169 17.79 -30.97 57.91
CA GLU A 169 19.08 -31.52 58.38
C GLU A 169 19.56 -30.85 59.67
N LEU A 170 19.42 -29.52 59.78
CA LEU A 170 19.77 -28.76 60.97
C LEU A 170 18.86 -29.09 62.16
N GLU A 171 17.56 -29.25 61.92
CA GLU A 171 16.59 -29.63 62.95
C GLU A 171 16.94 -31.00 63.55
N LYS A 172 17.22 -32.00 62.70
CA LYS A 172 17.73 -33.31 63.15
C LYS A 172 19.04 -33.21 63.94
N LYS A 173 19.96 -32.34 63.52
CA LYS A 173 21.22 -32.12 64.26
C LYS A 173 20.96 -31.49 65.62
N PHE A 174 20.03 -30.54 65.72
CA PHE A 174 19.63 -29.92 66.99
C PHE A 174 18.99 -30.94 67.94
N GLU A 175 18.05 -31.76 67.44
CA GLU A 175 17.42 -32.84 68.22
C GLU A 175 18.48 -33.80 68.77
N ASN A 176 19.35 -34.34 67.92
CA ASN A 176 20.43 -35.24 68.33
C ASN A 176 21.36 -34.61 69.38
N ASN A 177 21.74 -33.33 69.22
CA ASN A 177 22.61 -32.64 70.19
C ASN A 177 21.90 -32.41 71.54
N SER A 178 20.60 -32.15 71.52
CA SER A 178 19.78 -31.99 72.73
C SER A 178 19.62 -33.30 73.52
N GLU A 179 19.48 -34.44 72.82
CA GLU A 179 19.46 -35.76 73.45
C GLU A 179 20.83 -36.10 74.05
N PHE A 180 21.92 -35.78 73.33
CA PHE A 180 23.28 -35.95 73.83
C PHE A 180 23.57 -35.15 75.11
N LYS A 181 22.96 -33.97 75.25
CA LYS A 181 23.08 -33.11 76.43
C LYS A 181 22.23 -33.54 77.63
N LYS A 182 21.16 -34.33 77.41
CA LYS A 182 20.34 -34.92 78.48
C LYS A 182 20.91 -36.24 79.02
N SER A 183 21.77 -36.91 78.26
CA SER A 183 22.39 -38.18 78.64
C SER A 183 23.68 -38.04 79.47
N LYS A 184 24.08 -36.81 79.84
CA LYS A 184 25.32 -36.49 80.57
C LYS A 184 24.99 -35.74 81.84
#